data_AF-A0A822FY87-F1
#
_entry.id   AF-A0A822FY87-F1
#
_cell.length_a   1.000
_cell.length_b   1.000
_cell.length_c   1.000
_cell.angle_alpha   90.00
_cell.angle_beta   90.00
_cell.angle_gamma   90.00
#
_symmetry.space_group_name_H-M   'P 1'
#
loop_
_entity.id
_entity.type
_entity.pdbx_description
1 polymer ?
#
loop_
_entity_poly.entity_id
_entity_poly.type
_entity_poly.pdbx_seq_one_letter_code
_entity_poly.pdbx_strand_id
1 'polypeptide(L)'
;MIQLLREIPKLNASVCCFDTAQCQTTTSVWNLDPTHIYKPLTSNLPHRSFPYKPAAIISSTFAEVLFLDCDAYLVRNPDYWFRSDPMYLHFGALFFPDAILSRQHPSVWNILNTTCARDEFELDSAVILVDKTRVWKGLYMTKLMNDYHQLFYEHITDGDKDTFRL
;
A
#
# COMPACT_ATOMS: atom_id res chain seq x y z
N MET A 1 -7.13 -18.28 2.63
CA MET A 1 -6.97 -17.91 1.20
C MET A 1 -8.31 -17.65 0.49
N ILE A 2 -9.12 -18.66 0.14
CA ILE A 2 -10.40 -18.47 -0.62
C ILE A 2 -11.39 -17.50 0.05
N GLN A 3 -11.41 -17.45 1.38
CA GLN A 3 -12.29 -16.55 2.14
C GLN A 3 -11.87 -15.08 2.03
N LEU A 4 -10.56 -14.79 1.90
CA LEU A 4 -10.03 -13.43 1.78
C LEU A 4 -10.47 -12.75 0.47
N LEU A 5 -10.55 -13.51 -0.62
CA LEU A 5 -11.08 -13.05 -1.91
C LEU A 5 -12.58 -12.70 -1.87
N ARG A 6 -13.28 -13.00 -0.77
CA ARG A 6 -14.67 -12.57 -0.51
C ARG A 6 -14.71 -11.30 0.35
N GLU A 7 -13.74 -11.14 1.24
CA GLU A 7 -13.60 -10.01 2.19
C GLU A 7 -12.85 -8.80 1.60
N ILE A 8 -12.24 -8.94 0.41
CA ILE A 8 -11.67 -7.81 -0.35
C ILE A 8 -12.79 -7.17 -1.19
N PRO A 9 -13.24 -5.94 -0.88
CA PRO A 9 -14.01 -5.13 -1.80
C PRO A 9 -13.40 -5.09 -3.19
N LYS A 10 -14.24 -5.31 -4.19
CA LYS A 10 -13.82 -5.50 -5.57
C LYS A 10 -13.47 -4.18 -6.24
N LEU A 11 -12.28 -3.69 -5.90
CA LEU A 11 -11.61 -2.64 -6.64
C LEU A 11 -11.33 -3.17 -8.05
N ASN A 12 -11.78 -2.44 -9.08
CA ASN A 12 -11.29 -2.62 -10.46
C ASN A 12 -9.83 -2.15 -10.53
N ALA A 13 -8.93 -2.88 -9.88
CA ALA A 13 -7.51 -2.65 -9.86
C ALA A 13 -6.87 -3.34 -11.07
N SER A 14 -5.91 -2.65 -11.67
CA SER A 14 -5.05 -3.18 -12.73
C SER A 14 -3.65 -3.33 -12.13
N VAL A 15 -3.22 -4.58 -11.91
CA VAL A 15 -1.84 -4.87 -11.48
C VAL A 15 -0.97 -4.82 -12.74
N CYS A 16 -0.08 -3.83 -12.81
CA CYS A 16 0.75 -3.57 -13.98
C CYS A 16 2.22 -3.92 -13.70
N CYS A 17 2.83 -4.72 -14.57
CA CYS A 17 4.28 -4.92 -14.55
C CYS A 17 4.98 -3.78 -15.30
N PHE A 18 5.91 -3.09 -14.64
CA PHE A 18 6.55 -1.89 -15.17
C PHE A 18 7.49 -2.17 -16.36
N ASP A 19 8.23 -3.29 -16.37
CA ASP A 19 9.16 -3.60 -17.46
C ASP A 19 8.46 -4.01 -18.76
N THR A 20 7.36 -4.76 -18.64
CA THR A 20 6.62 -5.28 -19.79
C THR A 20 5.43 -4.41 -20.20
N ALA A 21 5.10 -3.38 -19.40
CA ALA A 21 3.87 -2.60 -19.47
C ALA A 21 2.57 -3.43 -19.47
N GLN A 22 2.63 -4.70 -19.06
CA GLN A 22 1.47 -5.59 -19.07
C GLN A 22 0.63 -5.41 -17.80
N CYS A 23 -0.66 -5.09 -17.97
CA CYS A 23 -1.61 -4.92 -16.88
C CYS A 23 -2.66 -6.03 -16.86
N GLN A 24 -2.78 -6.75 -15.75
CA GLN A 24 -3.92 -7.65 -15.49
C GLN A 24 -5.00 -6.88 -14.72
N THR A 25 -6.24 -6.86 -15.23
CA THR A 25 -7.36 -6.17 -14.58
C THR A 25 -8.30 -7.19 -13.95
N THR A 26 -8.60 -7.03 -12.67
CA THR A 26 -9.48 -7.95 -11.93
C THR A 26 -10.95 -7.70 -12.25
N THR A 27 -11.58 -8.64 -12.97
CA THR A 27 -12.96 -8.50 -13.48
C THR A 27 -14.01 -9.17 -12.59
N SER A 28 -14.43 -8.49 -11.53
CA SER A 28 -15.81 -8.65 -11.04
C SER A 28 -16.23 -7.46 -10.17
N VAL A 29 -17.54 -7.22 -10.03
CA VAL A 29 -18.10 -6.02 -9.38
C VAL A 29 -18.85 -6.40 -8.11
N TRP A 30 -18.64 -5.65 -7.02
CA TRP A 30 -19.56 -5.49 -5.89
C TRP A 30 -19.33 -4.09 -5.28
N ASN A 31 -20.38 -3.45 -4.77
CA ASN A 31 -20.31 -2.08 -4.26
C ASN A 31 -19.54 -2.00 -2.93
N LEU A 32 -18.73 -0.95 -2.78
CA LEU A 32 -18.07 -0.56 -1.53
C LEU A 32 -19.08 0.08 -0.57
N ASP A 33 -19.13 -0.41 0.68
CA ASP A 33 -19.83 0.26 1.78
C ASP A 33 -18.85 1.21 2.52
N PRO A 34 -19.12 2.53 2.60
CA PRO A 34 -18.31 3.50 3.34
C PRO A 34 -18.07 3.18 4.83
N THR A 35 -18.84 2.28 5.44
CA THR A 35 -18.64 1.85 6.85
C THR A 35 -17.24 1.31 7.15
N HIS A 36 -16.55 0.77 6.15
CA HIS A 36 -15.24 0.11 6.31
C HIS A 36 -14.05 1.08 6.43
N ILE A 37 -14.27 2.39 6.51
CA ILE A 37 -13.22 3.39 6.77
C ILE A 37 -12.72 3.34 8.23
N TYR A 38 -13.45 2.66 9.14
CA TYR A 38 -13.09 2.64 10.55
C TYR A 38 -11.85 1.81 10.92
N LYS A 39 -11.34 2.17 12.09
CA LYS A 39 -10.11 1.74 12.78
C LYS A 39 -9.88 0.21 12.73
N PRO A 40 -8.68 -0.29 12.34
CA PRO A 40 -8.37 -1.72 12.36
C PRO A 40 -8.50 -2.32 13.76
N LEU A 41 -8.97 -3.58 13.83
CA LEU A 41 -9.22 -4.29 15.08
C LEU A 41 -7.91 -4.81 15.71
N THR A 42 -7.25 -3.98 16.52
CA THR A 42 -5.96 -4.32 17.17
C THR A 42 -6.13 -4.83 18.61
N SER A 43 -6.88 -5.91 18.82
CA SER A 43 -6.97 -6.55 20.15
C SER A 43 -5.80 -7.52 20.39
N ASN A 44 -4.94 -7.21 21.37
CA ASN A 44 -3.96 -8.13 22.01
C ASN A 44 -2.89 -8.80 21.12
N LEU A 45 -2.54 -8.24 19.96
CA LEU A 45 -1.45 -8.73 19.10
C LEU A 45 -0.13 -7.97 19.32
N PRO A 46 1.03 -8.50 18.85
CA PRO A 46 2.32 -7.82 18.95
C PRO A 46 2.46 -6.61 18.00
N HIS A 47 1.91 -6.69 16.78
CA HIS A 47 2.06 -5.66 15.73
C HIS A 47 1.02 -4.51 15.84
N ARG A 48 0.77 -3.99 17.04
CA ARG A 48 -0.42 -3.14 17.33
C ARG A 48 -0.54 -1.85 16.52
N SER A 49 0.57 -1.29 16.03
CA SER A 49 0.60 0.09 15.53
C SER A 49 0.74 0.22 14.02
N PHE A 50 1.41 -0.72 13.36
CA PHE A 50 1.71 -0.66 11.92
C PHE A 50 0.46 -0.56 11.02
N PRO A 51 -0.65 -1.29 11.30
CA PRO A 51 -1.88 -1.21 10.50
C PRO A 51 -2.53 0.18 10.40
N TYR A 52 -2.13 1.16 11.22
CA TYR A 52 -2.79 2.47 11.24
C TYR A 52 -2.35 3.42 10.13
N LYS A 53 -1.18 3.24 9.49
CA LYS A 53 -0.68 4.21 8.49
C LYS A 53 -1.66 4.42 7.32
N PRO A 54 -2.16 3.37 6.63
CA PRO A 54 -3.10 3.56 5.52
C PRO A 54 -4.44 4.14 5.98
N ALA A 55 -4.91 3.73 7.16
CA ALA A 55 -6.14 4.24 7.76
C ALA A 55 -6.03 5.75 8.08
N ALA A 56 -4.89 6.22 8.58
CA ALA A 56 -4.62 7.63 8.83
C ALA A 56 -4.53 8.44 7.52
N ILE A 57 -3.81 7.92 6.52
CA ILE A 57 -3.72 8.55 5.19
C ILE A 57 -5.12 8.69 4.57
N ILE A 58 -5.90 7.61 4.53
CA ILE A 58 -7.27 7.62 3.98
C ILE A 58 -8.18 8.59 4.73
N SER A 59 -8.19 8.53 6.07
CA SER A 59 -9.12 9.31 6.91
C SER A 59 -8.81 10.81 6.96
N SER A 60 -7.61 11.23 6.55
CA SER A 60 -7.28 12.65 6.42
C SER A 60 -8.18 13.35 5.37
N THR A 61 -8.44 14.65 5.53
CA THR A 61 -9.28 15.41 4.59
C THR A 61 -8.54 15.91 3.36
N PHE A 62 -7.20 15.81 3.32
CA PHE A 62 -6.38 16.26 2.20
C PHE A 62 -6.50 15.32 0.99
N ALA A 63 -6.38 15.87 -0.21
CA ALA A 63 -6.27 15.08 -1.44
C ALA A 63 -4.86 14.47 -1.58
N GLU A 64 -3.85 15.33 -1.47
CA GLU A 64 -2.44 14.98 -1.44
C GLU A 64 -1.96 14.89 0.01
N VAL A 65 -1.30 13.80 0.39
CA VAL A 65 -0.90 13.48 1.76
C VAL A 65 0.57 13.14 1.80
N LEU A 66 1.35 13.92 2.56
CA LEU A 66 2.66 13.51 3.07
C LEU A 66 2.46 12.92 4.48
N PHE A 67 2.63 11.62 4.61
CA PHE A 67 2.65 10.91 5.87
C PHE A 67 4.09 10.77 6.37
N LEU A 68 4.27 10.92 7.68
CA LEU A 68 5.52 10.73 8.39
C LEU A 68 5.25 9.87 9.64
N ASP A 69 6.14 8.92 9.93
CA ASP A 69 6.19 8.31 11.26
C ASP A 69 6.58 9.34 12.33
N CYS A 70 6.25 9.06 13.60
CA CYS A 70 6.44 10.01 14.70
C CYS A 70 7.90 10.28 15.07
N ASP A 71 8.83 9.49 14.53
CA ASP A 71 10.29 9.62 14.62
C ASP A 71 10.96 9.95 13.27
N ALA A 72 10.18 10.21 12.21
CA ALA A 72 10.68 10.70 10.93
C ALA A 72 10.77 12.23 10.90
N TYR A 73 11.93 12.76 10.51
CA TYR A 73 12.19 14.21 10.49
C TYR A 73 12.68 14.68 9.11
N LEU A 74 12.05 15.74 8.60
CA LEU A 74 12.44 16.36 7.33
C LEU A 74 13.53 17.41 7.53
N VAL A 75 14.70 17.17 6.96
CA VAL A 75 15.86 18.09 7.01
C VAL A 75 15.84 19.18 5.92
N ARG A 76 14.84 19.16 5.03
CA ARG A 76 14.64 20.10 3.91
C ARG A 76 13.14 20.32 3.69
N ASN A 77 12.77 21.40 2.99
CA ASN A 77 11.39 21.66 2.61
C ASN A 77 10.88 20.57 1.64
N PRO A 78 9.81 19.81 1.96
CA PRO A 78 9.29 18.73 1.11
C PRO A 78 8.50 19.22 -0.12
N ASP A 79 8.24 20.53 -0.24
CA ASP A 79 7.45 21.13 -1.33
C ASP A 79 7.94 20.75 -2.75
N TYR A 80 9.23 20.44 -2.91
CA TYR A 80 9.76 19.96 -4.19
C TYR A 80 9.18 18.61 -4.62
N TRP A 81 8.86 17.71 -3.68
CA TRP A 81 8.28 16.41 -4.02
C TRP A 81 6.92 16.56 -4.72
N PHE A 82 6.08 17.45 -4.21
CA PHE A 82 4.77 17.74 -4.81
C PHE A 82 4.89 18.42 -6.18
N ARG A 83 5.83 19.35 -6.34
CA ARG A 83 5.90 20.24 -7.52
C ARG A 83 6.78 19.74 -8.66
N SER A 84 7.80 18.93 -8.38
CA SER A 84 8.87 18.64 -9.35
C SER A 84 9.45 17.23 -9.32
N ASP A 85 9.07 16.37 -8.36
CA ASP A 85 9.53 14.97 -8.39
C ASP A 85 8.86 14.20 -9.55
N PRO A 86 9.63 13.59 -10.45
CA PRO A 86 9.07 12.96 -11.66
C PRO A 86 8.23 11.72 -11.34
N MET A 87 8.54 10.98 -10.26
CA MET A 87 7.78 9.80 -9.87
C MET A 87 6.45 10.22 -9.25
N TYR A 88 6.46 11.20 -8.34
CA TYR A 88 5.23 11.74 -7.79
C TYR A 88 4.32 12.33 -8.87
N LEU A 89 4.86 13.19 -9.74
CA LEU A 89 4.08 13.82 -10.80
C LEU A 89 3.50 12.79 -11.78
N HIS A 90 4.25 11.73 -12.13
CA HIS A 90 3.78 10.71 -13.08
C HIS A 90 2.80 9.70 -12.46
N PHE A 91 3.04 9.21 -11.24
CA PHE A 91 2.21 8.15 -10.63
C PHE A 91 1.16 8.66 -9.63
N GLY A 92 1.36 9.82 -9.03
CA GLY A 92 0.57 10.27 -7.87
C GLY A 92 0.96 9.56 -6.57
N ALA A 93 2.11 8.87 -6.55
CA ALA A 93 2.69 8.27 -5.37
C ALA A 93 4.23 8.37 -5.44
N LEU A 94 4.85 8.58 -4.29
CA LEU A 94 6.29 8.55 -4.09
C LEU A 94 6.59 7.82 -2.78
N PHE A 95 7.46 6.83 -2.90
CA PHE A 95 7.93 5.96 -1.83
C PHE A 95 9.45 5.91 -1.85
N PHE A 96 10.08 5.55 -0.73
CA PHE A 96 11.52 5.55 -0.58
C PHE A 96 12.05 4.11 -0.39
N PRO A 97 13.24 3.78 -0.91
CA PRO A 97 13.85 2.48 -0.68
C PRO A 97 14.36 2.35 0.75
N ASP A 98 14.05 1.22 1.39
CA ASP A 98 14.68 0.74 2.61
C ASP A 98 16.14 0.35 2.32
N ALA A 99 16.98 0.30 3.36
CA ALA A 99 18.39 -0.09 3.25
C ALA A 99 18.59 -1.59 2.90
N ILE A 100 17.51 -2.37 2.89
CA ILE A 100 17.51 -3.82 2.67
C ILE A 100 17.07 -4.14 1.23
N LEU A 101 17.91 -4.90 0.52
CA LEU A 101 17.53 -5.55 -0.74
C LEU A 101 16.47 -6.62 -0.47
N SER A 102 15.37 -6.58 -1.21
CA SER A 102 14.13 -7.22 -0.76
C SER A 102 14.23 -8.75 -0.66
N ARG A 103 13.79 -9.27 0.49
CA ARG A 103 13.43 -10.69 0.62
C ARG A 103 12.04 -10.92 0.05
N GLN A 104 11.91 -10.85 -1.27
CA GLN A 104 10.62 -11.03 -1.94
C GLN A 104 9.97 -12.34 -1.53
N HIS A 105 8.80 -12.25 -0.89
CA HIS A 105 8.08 -13.44 -0.43
C HIS A 105 7.46 -14.13 -1.67
N PRO A 106 7.94 -15.31 -2.12
CA PRO A 106 7.57 -15.80 -3.46
C PRO A 106 6.08 -16.18 -3.59
N SER A 107 5.39 -16.37 -2.47
CA SER A 107 3.94 -16.61 -2.45
C SER A 107 3.12 -15.39 -2.87
N VAL A 108 3.60 -14.15 -2.66
CA VAL A 108 2.90 -12.92 -3.09
C VAL A 108 2.70 -12.89 -4.59
N TRP A 109 3.77 -13.12 -5.36
CA TRP A 109 3.72 -13.05 -6.82
C TRP A 109 2.82 -14.13 -7.42
N ASN A 110 2.77 -15.30 -6.77
CA ASN A 110 1.82 -16.37 -7.11
C ASN A 110 0.36 -15.98 -6.80
N ILE A 111 0.09 -15.28 -5.69
CA ILE A 111 -1.26 -14.78 -5.35
C ILE A 111 -1.71 -13.69 -6.32
N LEU A 112 -0.80 -12.78 -6.69
CA LEU A 112 -1.05 -11.70 -7.65
C LEU A 112 -1.00 -12.16 -9.12
N ASN A 113 -0.71 -13.45 -9.36
CA ASN A 113 -0.61 -14.06 -10.69
C ASN A 113 0.28 -13.27 -11.68
N THR A 114 1.41 -12.77 -11.18
CA THR A 114 2.34 -11.93 -11.96
C THR A 114 3.74 -12.50 -11.93
N THR A 115 4.43 -12.46 -13.07
CA THR A 115 5.84 -12.85 -13.21
C THR A 115 6.81 -11.70 -12.88
N CYS A 116 6.29 -10.54 -12.46
CA CYS A 116 7.05 -9.32 -12.19
C CYS A 116 7.78 -9.34 -10.82
N ALA A 117 8.45 -10.45 -10.50
CA ALA A 117 9.37 -10.57 -9.36
C ALA A 117 10.73 -9.96 -9.75
N ARG A 118 11.26 -9.03 -8.94
CA ARG A 118 11.83 -7.77 -9.50
C ARG A 118 13.21 -7.30 -9.01
N ASP A 119 13.89 -8.06 -8.15
CA ASP A 119 15.16 -7.71 -7.47
C ASP A 119 15.31 -6.28 -6.86
N GLU A 120 14.19 -5.65 -6.47
CA GLU A 120 14.13 -4.29 -5.91
C GLU A 120 14.55 -4.21 -4.42
N PHE A 121 14.82 -2.99 -3.94
CA PHE A 121 14.85 -2.68 -2.51
C PHE A 121 13.45 -2.84 -1.88
N GLU A 122 13.41 -3.10 -0.57
CA GLU A 122 12.19 -2.96 0.22
C GLU A 122 11.72 -1.50 0.26
N LEU A 123 10.47 -1.27 0.64
CA LEU A 123 9.87 0.06 0.77
C LEU A 123 10.04 0.52 2.22
N ASP A 124 10.46 1.77 2.44
CA ASP A 124 10.41 2.42 3.75
C ASP A 124 9.08 3.18 3.91
N SER A 125 8.24 2.75 4.86
CA SER A 125 6.94 3.36 5.14
C SER A 125 7.00 4.49 6.18
N ALA A 126 8.19 4.90 6.63
CA ALA A 126 8.38 6.04 7.54
C ALA A 126 8.08 7.38 6.86
N VAL A 127 8.17 7.46 5.52
CA VAL A 127 7.79 8.61 4.70
C VAL A 127 7.00 8.13 3.49
N ILE A 128 5.75 8.58 3.35
CA ILE A 128 4.89 8.22 2.21
C ILE A 128 4.26 9.49 1.65
N LEU A 129 4.33 9.69 0.33
CA LEU A 129 3.65 10.79 -0.35
C LEU A 129 2.68 10.25 -1.40
N VAL A 130 1.38 10.57 -1.27
CA VAL A 130 0.33 10.08 -2.19
C VAL A 130 -0.73 11.14 -2.52
N ASP A 131 -1.15 11.20 -3.78
CA ASP A 131 -2.41 11.82 -4.21
C ASP A 131 -3.52 10.76 -4.18
N LYS A 132 -4.37 10.82 -3.16
CA LYS A 132 -5.46 9.87 -2.96
C LYS A 132 -6.47 9.87 -4.10
N THR A 133 -6.59 10.95 -4.89
CA THR A 133 -7.51 10.99 -6.04
C THR A 133 -7.01 10.13 -7.20
N ARG A 134 -5.69 9.95 -7.31
CA ARG A 134 -5.02 9.16 -8.36
C ARG A 134 -4.80 7.72 -7.94
N VAL A 135 -4.41 7.46 -6.69
CA VAL A 135 -4.01 6.12 -6.22
C VAL A 135 -5.02 5.43 -5.29
N TRP A 136 -6.26 5.96 -5.20
CA TRP A 136 -7.30 5.47 -4.27
C TRP A 136 -7.42 3.94 -4.20
N LYS A 137 -7.39 3.25 -5.35
CA LYS A 137 -7.58 1.80 -5.41
C LYS A 137 -6.43 1.04 -4.73
N GLY A 138 -5.18 1.41 -5.03
CA GLY A 138 -4.01 0.80 -4.38
C GLY A 138 -4.03 1.09 -2.88
N LEU A 139 -4.19 2.37 -2.51
CA LEU A 139 -4.23 2.79 -1.11
C LEU A 139 -5.35 2.13 -0.29
N TYR A 140 -6.54 1.93 -0.88
CA TYR A 140 -7.63 1.22 -0.22
C TYR A 140 -7.36 -0.29 -0.12
N MET A 141 -6.71 -0.90 -1.12
CA MET A 141 -6.23 -2.29 -1.01
C MET A 141 -5.21 -2.42 0.12
N THR A 142 -4.21 -1.53 0.19
CA THR A 142 -3.27 -1.44 1.32
C THR A 142 -4.02 -1.37 2.64
N LYS A 143 -5.02 -0.49 2.80
CA LYS A 143 -5.81 -0.39 4.05
C LYS A 143 -6.50 -1.71 4.40
N LEU A 144 -7.11 -2.40 3.43
CA LEU A 144 -7.71 -3.72 3.65
C LEU A 144 -6.67 -4.76 4.09
N MET A 145 -5.50 -4.80 3.45
CA MET A 145 -4.42 -5.73 3.84
C MET A 145 -3.96 -5.51 5.29
N ASN A 146 -3.99 -4.26 5.75
CA ASN A 146 -3.67 -3.87 7.13
C ASN A 146 -4.81 -4.16 8.13
N ASP A 147 -6.08 -4.00 7.74
CA ASP A 147 -7.21 -4.45 8.56
C ASP A 147 -7.10 -5.94 8.88
N TYR A 148 -6.79 -6.74 7.84
CA TYR A 148 -6.57 -8.18 7.91
C TYR A 148 -5.10 -8.55 8.18
N HIS A 149 -4.35 -7.70 8.91
CA HIS A 149 -2.91 -7.90 9.21
C HIS A 149 -2.58 -9.28 9.79
N GLN A 150 -3.48 -9.91 10.56
CA GLN A 150 -3.30 -11.28 11.06
C GLN A 150 -3.03 -12.28 9.92
N LEU A 151 -3.69 -12.12 8.77
CA LEU A 151 -3.49 -13.01 7.63
C LEU A 151 -2.34 -12.53 6.72
N PHE A 152 -2.24 -11.22 6.49
CA PHE A 152 -1.22 -10.68 5.59
C PHE A 152 0.17 -10.74 6.24
N TYR A 153 0.34 -10.25 7.46
CA TYR A 153 1.65 -10.19 8.13
C TYR A 153 2.20 -11.58 8.50
N GLU A 154 1.34 -12.56 8.76
CA GLU A 154 1.79 -13.90 9.16
C GLU A 154 2.13 -14.81 7.96
N HIS A 155 1.65 -14.50 6.73
CA HIS A 155 1.69 -15.44 5.61
C HIS A 155 2.04 -14.84 4.23
N ILE A 156 2.04 -13.51 4.08
CA ILE A 156 2.07 -12.84 2.77
C ILE A 156 3.12 -11.70 2.74
N THR A 157 3.21 -10.88 3.79
CA THR A 157 3.99 -9.63 3.87
C THR A 157 4.73 -9.53 5.20
N ASP A 158 5.87 -8.83 5.29
CA ASP A 158 6.56 -8.55 6.57
C ASP A 158 6.20 -7.15 7.13
N GLY A 159 4.90 -6.93 7.35
CA GLY A 159 4.34 -5.68 7.92
C GLY A 159 3.67 -4.74 6.92
N ASP A 160 3.41 -3.51 7.36
CA ASP A 160 2.67 -2.49 6.57
C ASP A 160 3.46 -2.05 5.34
N LYS A 161 4.78 -1.95 5.42
CA LYS A 161 5.64 -1.44 4.35
C LYS A 161 5.48 -2.23 3.04
N ASP A 162 5.39 -3.55 3.16
CA ASP A 162 5.13 -4.45 2.03
C ASP A 162 3.73 -4.23 1.43
N THR A 163 2.72 -3.98 2.25
CA THR A 163 1.35 -3.74 1.76
C THR A 163 1.18 -2.44 0.95
N PHE A 164 2.11 -1.49 1.05
CA PHE A 164 2.17 -0.30 0.17
C PHE A 164 2.83 -0.60 -1.18
N ARG A 165 3.57 -1.71 -1.28
CA ARG A 165 4.31 -2.12 -2.48
C ARG A 165 3.50 -3.02 -3.42
N LEU A 166 2.50 -3.75 -2.91
CA LEU A 166 1.65 -4.70 -3.66
C LEU A 166 0.46 -4.02 -4.37
#